data_AF-A0A3B4FK52-F1
#
_entry.id   AF-A0A3B4FK52-F1
#
_cell.length_a   1.000
_cell.length_b   1.000
_cell.length_c   1.000
_cell.angle_alpha   90.00
_cell.angle_beta   90.00
_cell.angle_gamma   90.00
#
_symmetry.space_group_name_H-M   'P 1'
#
loop_
_entity.id
_entity.type
_entity.pdbx_description
1 polymer ?
#
loop_
_entity_poly.entity_id
_entity_poly.type
_entity_poly.pdbx_seq_one_letter_code
_entity_poly.pdbx_strand_id
1 'polypeptide(L)'
;CNSLFMIFLCFCYFLHFSPMEASSWTVKVPSSVKGHLGLCVVIPCSYDFPSPQNKVSEFTGIWYNDNDQVICHSNASQILDPFLNRTKLLGDLSKKNCSLMIENLQQSDGWPFYFRIEIKDYNQYSYINDKVSISLSQPNLSVQEEIKEGENVSASCSVFHSCPTYPPSFIWSHSGEQHDQTQQLHEGQWNSTSTLTFHPNRSDHNKPLKCNITYHHGLLQETSKILQVKCKYTVHLQSFKIGDTVFFAIKQYKQASTGEICSHLLVRVRRRAAAFWTNCSLARQVWLTPA
;
A
#
# COMPACT_ATOMS: atom_id res chain seq x y z
N CYS A 1 -45.65 -39.85 35.00
CA CYS A 1 -44.82 -38.83 35.66
C CYS A 1 -43.31 -39.07 35.63
N ASN A 2 -42.79 -40.26 35.27
CA ASN A 2 -41.36 -40.57 35.47
C ASN A 2 -40.48 -40.62 34.20
N SER A 3 -41.06 -40.50 32.99
CA SER A 3 -40.29 -40.62 31.75
C SER A 3 -39.74 -39.27 31.24
N LEU A 4 -40.52 -38.19 31.33
CA LEU A 4 -40.07 -36.85 30.91
C LEU A 4 -38.99 -36.24 31.82
N PHE A 5 -38.98 -36.60 33.11
CA PHE A 5 -38.01 -36.04 34.08
C PHE A 5 -36.58 -36.59 33.86
N MET A 6 -36.46 -37.85 33.41
CA MET A 6 -35.18 -38.48 33.06
C MET A 6 -34.59 -37.94 31.76
N ILE A 7 -35.43 -37.55 30.79
CA ILE A 7 -34.97 -36.95 29.53
C ILE A 7 -34.45 -35.52 29.78
N PHE A 8 -35.09 -34.77 30.67
CA PHE A 8 -34.66 -33.42 31.03
C PHE A 8 -33.31 -33.42 31.78
N LEU A 9 -33.09 -34.37 32.69
CA LEU A 9 -31.80 -34.54 33.39
C LEU A 9 -30.67 -34.95 32.43
N CYS A 10 -30.96 -35.77 31.41
CA CYS A 10 -29.98 -36.16 30.41
C CYS A 10 -29.60 -34.97 29.50
N PHE A 11 -30.56 -34.16 29.08
CA PHE A 11 -30.30 -32.94 28.29
C PHE A 11 -29.53 -31.87 29.08
N CYS A 12 -29.71 -31.76 30.40
CA CYS A 12 -28.91 -30.87 31.24
C CYS A 12 -27.45 -31.35 31.40
N TYR A 13 -27.19 -32.66 31.38
CA TYR A 13 -25.82 -33.21 31.44
C TYR A 13 -25.02 -32.99 30.15
N PHE A 14 -25.68 -32.90 28.99
CA PHE A 14 -25.01 -32.64 27.71
C PHE A 14 -24.78 -31.15 27.40
N LEU A 15 -25.42 -30.22 28.12
CA LEU A 15 -25.30 -28.78 27.84
C LEU A 15 -24.27 -28.02 28.71
N HIS A 16 -23.54 -28.71 29.60
CA HIS A 16 -22.57 -28.07 30.49
C HIS A 16 -21.16 -28.65 30.44
N PHE A 17 -20.76 -29.22 29.31
CA PHE A 17 -19.36 -29.52 29.04
C PHE A 17 -18.98 -28.94 27.66
N SER A 18 -18.81 -27.62 27.62
CA SER A 18 -17.85 -27.08 26.65
C SER A 18 -16.49 -27.70 27.01
N PRO A 19 -15.84 -28.48 26.12
CA PRO A 19 -14.51 -28.97 26.41
C PRO A 19 -13.63 -27.76 26.69
N MET A 20 -13.13 -27.67 27.92
CA MET A 20 -12.10 -26.71 28.28
C MET A 20 -10.90 -27.11 27.42
N GLU A 21 -10.65 -26.38 26.32
CA GLU A 21 -9.48 -26.64 25.48
C GLU A 21 -8.27 -26.70 26.40
N ALA A 22 -7.63 -27.87 26.46
CA ALA A 22 -6.36 -28.00 27.17
C ALA A 22 -5.39 -27.06 26.46
N SER A 23 -5.00 -25.98 27.13
CA SER A 23 -4.03 -25.05 26.57
C SER A 23 -2.73 -25.81 26.29
N SER A 24 -2.14 -25.58 25.13
CA SER A 24 -0.89 -26.19 24.69
C SER A 24 0.11 -25.09 24.37
N TRP A 25 1.40 -25.44 24.31
CA TRP A 25 2.43 -24.51 23.86
C TRP A 25 2.15 -24.12 22.41
N THR A 26 1.61 -22.92 22.21
CA THR A 26 1.29 -22.39 20.89
C THR A 26 1.67 -20.92 20.81
N VAL A 27 1.95 -20.44 19.60
CA VAL A 27 2.11 -19.02 19.33
C VAL A 27 1.36 -18.67 18.06
N LYS A 28 0.73 -17.51 18.05
CA LYS A 28 0.16 -16.87 16.87
C LYS A 28 1.06 -15.70 16.54
N VAL A 29 1.85 -15.88 15.49
CA VAL A 29 2.76 -14.89 14.94
C VAL A 29 2.68 -15.03 13.40
N PRO A 30 2.65 -13.90 12.66
CA PRO A 30 2.69 -13.96 11.20
C PRO A 30 3.99 -14.59 10.71
N SER A 31 3.96 -15.24 9.55
CA SER A 31 5.19 -15.72 8.88
C SER A 31 6.05 -14.57 8.34
N SER A 32 5.41 -13.45 7.98
CA SER A 32 6.10 -12.25 7.54
C SER A 32 5.30 -10.98 7.84
N VAL A 33 6.00 -9.93 8.26
CA VAL A 33 5.44 -8.57 8.34
C VAL A 33 6.14 -7.65 7.35
N LYS A 34 5.40 -6.69 6.80
CA LYS A 34 6.00 -5.65 5.97
C LYS A 34 6.54 -4.51 6.83
N GLY A 35 7.71 -4.03 6.46
CA GLY A 35 8.38 -2.91 7.14
C GLY A 35 9.06 -1.98 6.14
N HIS A 36 9.28 -0.73 6.53
CA HIS A 36 9.98 0.26 5.71
C HIS A 36 11.25 0.71 6.44
N LEU A 37 12.34 0.87 5.70
CA LEU A 37 13.62 1.29 6.26
C LEU A 37 13.48 2.64 6.97
N GLY A 38 14.15 2.79 8.11
CA GLY A 38 14.10 4.00 8.94
C GLY A 38 12.86 4.13 9.80
N LEU A 39 11.86 3.25 9.65
CA LEU A 39 10.60 3.30 10.41
C LEU A 39 10.51 2.19 11.43
N CYS A 40 9.54 2.30 12.33
CA CYS A 40 9.23 1.18 13.20
C CYS A 40 8.46 0.08 12.45
N VAL A 41 8.56 -1.13 12.99
CA VAL A 41 7.73 -2.27 12.61
C VAL A 41 7.25 -2.95 13.90
N VAL A 42 5.97 -3.33 13.93
CA VAL A 42 5.40 -4.13 15.00
C VAL A 42 5.12 -5.52 14.47
N ILE A 43 5.61 -6.51 15.20
CA ILE A 43 5.33 -7.92 15.01
C ILE A 43 4.24 -8.29 16.02
N PRO A 44 2.99 -8.51 15.59
CA PRO A 44 1.95 -8.99 16.49
C PRO A 44 2.25 -10.41 16.93
N CYS A 45 2.11 -10.66 18.21
CA CYS A 45 2.37 -11.97 18.79
C CYS A 45 1.43 -12.20 19.97
N SER A 46 0.79 -13.36 19.97
CA SER A 46 0.12 -13.89 21.15
C SER A 46 0.50 -15.34 21.35
N TYR A 47 0.68 -15.77 22.60
CA TYR A 47 1.11 -17.13 22.89
C TYR A 47 0.15 -17.83 23.85
N ASP A 48 0.22 -19.15 23.90
CA ASP A 48 -0.44 -19.94 24.93
C ASP A 48 0.50 -21.01 25.48
N PHE A 49 0.19 -21.49 26.67
CA PHE A 49 0.95 -22.49 27.40
C PHE A 49 0.02 -23.36 28.23
N PRO A 50 0.40 -24.60 28.56
CA PRO A 50 -0.46 -25.49 29.33
C PRO A 50 -0.81 -24.92 30.69
N SER A 51 -2.05 -25.14 31.09
CA SER A 51 -2.57 -24.55 32.32
C SER A 51 -1.77 -25.07 33.51
N PRO A 52 -1.15 -24.18 34.30
CA PRO A 52 -0.30 -24.59 35.40
C PRO A 52 -1.16 -25.11 36.57
N GLN A 53 -0.62 -26.05 37.34
CA GLN A 53 -1.29 -26.57 38.54
C GLN A 53 -1.39 -25.50 39.64
N ASN A 54 -0.41 -24.59 39.69
CA ASN A 54 -0.33 -23.48 40.63
C ASN A 54 -0.40 -22.14 39.87
N LYS A 55 -0.78 -21.08 40.59
CA LYS A 55 -0.79 -19.72 40.02
C LYS A 55 0.64 -19.28 39.72
N VAL A 56 0.92 -18.99 38.45
CA VAL A 56 2.17 -18.36 38.00
C VAL A 56 1.98 -16.85 37.89
N SER A 57 3.04 -16.07 38.10
CA SER A 57 2.95 -14.60 38.07
C SER A 57 4.18 -13.89 37.52
N GLU A 58 5.34 -14.54 37.47
CA GLU A 58 6.58 -13.97 36.94
C GLU A 58 6.87 -14.57 35.56
N PHE A 59 6.90 -13.68 34.56
CA PHE A 59 7.07 -14.01 33.15
C PHE A 59 8.24 -13.22 32.56
N THR A 60 9.15 -13.90 31.88
CA THR A 60 10.22 -13.28 31.10
C THR A 60 10.03 -13.65 29.63
N GLY A 61 9.69 -12.65 28.82
CA GLY A 61 9.57 -12.80 27.37
C GLY A 61 10.86 -12.36 26.69
N ILE A 62 11.33 -13.15 25.73
CA ILE A 62 12.59 -12.92 25.02
C ILE A 62 12.34 -13.13 23.53
N TRP A 63 12.87 -12.23 22.71
CA TRP A 63 12.93 -12.43 21.27
C TRP A 63 14.36 -12.71 20.84
N TYR A 64 14.50 -13.69 19.96
CA TYR A 64 15.78 -14.11 19.38
C TYR A 64 15.76 -13.93 17.88
N ASN A 65 16.93 -13.72 17.30
CA ASN A 65 17.13 -13.93 15.86
C ASN A 65 17.44 -15.39 15.56
N ASP A 66 17.60 -15.70 14.27
CA ASP A 66 17.89 -17.05 13.77
C ASP A 66 19.21 -17.66 14.27
N ASN A 67 20.12 -16.83 14.80
CA ASN A 67 21.42 -17.23 15.34
C ASN A 67 21.42 -17.35 16.88
N ASP A 68 20.24 -17.46 17.50
CA ASP A 68 20.05 -17.53 18.95
C ASP A 68 20.61 -16.33 19.72
N GLN A 69 20.70 -15.17 19.07
CA GLN A 69 21.09 -13.92 19.72
C GLN A 69 19.86 -13.15 20.21
N VAL A 70 19.94 -12.63 21.43
CA VAL A 70 18.85 -11.89 22.07
C VAL A 70 18.68 -10.53 21.39
N ILE A 71 17.52 -10.32 20.77
CA ILE A 71 17.17 -9.03 20.14
C ILE A 71 16.26 -8.18 21.04
N CYS A 72 15.52 -8.78 21.97
CA CYS A 72 14.68 -8.05 22.93
C CYS A 72 14.58 -8.83 24.24
N HIS A 73 14.84 -8.16 25.36
CA HIS A 73 14.72 -8.70 26.71
C HIS A 73 14.39 -7.56 27.68
N SER A 74 13.74 -7.86 28.81
CA SER A 74 13.59 -6.92 29.93
C SER A 74 14.92 -6.45 30.55
N ASN A 75 16.02 -7.17 30.34
CA ASN A 75 17.34 -6.84 30.84
C ASN A 75 18.20 -6.38 29.66
N ALA A 76 18.43 -5.06 29.58
CA ALA A 76 19.15 -4.44 28.48
C ALA A 76 20.57 -4.99 28.29
N SER A 77 21.23 -5.47 29.36
CA SER A 77 22.59 -6.02 29.27
C SER A 77 22.70 -7.32 28.48
N GLN A 78 21.57 -7.97 28.19
CA GLN A 78 21.54 -9.19 27.38
C GLN A 78 21.28 -8.92 25.90
N ILE A 79 20.83 -7.72 25.54
CA ILE A 79 20.42 -7.38 24.18
C ILE A 79 21.66 -7.16 23.30
N LEU A 80 21.67 -7.75 22.11
CA LEU A 80 22.72 -7.53 21.12
C LEU A 80 22.79 -6.04 20.71
N ASP A 81 24.00 -5.47 20.69
CA ASP A 81 24.24 -4.03 20.45
C ASP A 81 23.43 -3.39 19.30
N PRO A 82 23.27 -4.01 18.10
CA PRO A 82 22.49 -3.43 17.02
C PRO A 82 21.00 -3.25 17.31
N PHE A 83 20.46 -3.99 18.29
CA PHE A 83 19.06 -3.94 18.72
C PHE A 83 18.87 -3.17 20.03
N LEU A 84 19.97 -2.84 20.72
CA LEU A 84 19.93 -2.10 21.97
C LEU A 84 19.23 -0.74 21.76
N ASN A 85 18.28 -0.43 22.64
CA ASN A 85 17.41 0.77 22.56
C ASN A 85 16.53 0.87 21.30
N ARG A 86 16.47 -0.16 20.45
CA ARG A 86 15.61 -0.19 19.26
C ARG A 86 14.46 -1.17 19.40
N THR A 87 14.52 -2.10 20.34
CA THR A 87 13.49 -3.13 20.51
C THR A 87 12.70 -2.95 21.80
N LYS A 88 11.41 -3.29 21.75
CA LYS A 88 10.52 -3.21 22.89
C LYS A 88 9.40 -4.25 22.83
N LEU A 89 9.15 -4.93 23.95
CA LEU A 89 7.91 -5.67 24.14
C LEU A 89 6.75 -4.69 24.40
N LEU A 90 5.72 -4.75 23.55
CA LEU A 90 4.53 -3.89 23.65
C LEU A 90 3.41 -4.51 24.50
N GLY A 91 3.37 -5.84 24.54
CA GLY A 91 2.32 -6.61 25.20
C GLY A 91 2.55 -6.87 26.67
N ASP A 92 1.45 -7.16 27.38
CA ASP A 92 1.49 -7.73 28.73
C ASP A 92 1.56 -9.26 28.62
N LEU A 93 2.68 -9.84 29.06
CA LEU A 93 2.93 -11.28 29.03
C LEU A 93 1.91 -12.04 29.89
N SER A 94 1.42 -11.46 31.00
CA SER A 94 0.38 -12.10 31.81
C SER A 94 -0.96 -12.22 31.07
N LYS A 95 -1.17 -11.36 30.06
CA LYS A 95 -2.30 -11.39 29.12
C LYS A 95 -1.95 -12.08 27.81
N LYS A 96 -0.88 -12.89 27.80
CA LYS A 96 -0.47 -13.70 26.64
C LYS A 96 -0.09 -12.88 25.41
N ASN A 97 0.28 -11.61 25.57
CA ASN A 97 0.68 -10.73 24.48
C ASN A 97 2.21 -10.57 24.46
N CYS A 98 2.83 -11.05 23.39
CA CYS A 98 4.27 -11.07 23.17
C CYS A 98 4.73 -10.12 22.04
N SER A 99 3.87 -9.20 21.61
CA SER A 99 4.14 -8.29 20.48
C SER A 99 5.46 -7.54 20.63
N LEU A 100 6.26 -7.56 19.58
CA LEU A 100 7.57 -6.89 19.49
C LEU A 100 7.46 -5.64 18.62
N MET A 101 8.07 -4.56 19.06
CA MET A 101 8.35 -3.38 18.24
C MET A 101 9.85 -3.29 17.98
N ILE A 102 10.23 -3.00 16.74
CA ILE A 102 11.59 -2.65 16.34
C ILE A 102 11.54 -1.24 15.74
N GLU A 103 12.30 -0.31 16.30
CA GLU A 103 12.45 1.07 15.83
C GLU A 103 13.60 1.21 14.82
N ASN A 104 13.46 2.21 13.94
CA ASN A 104 14.45 2.55 12.91
C ASN A 104 14.89 1.31 12.14
N LEU A 105 13.97 0.61 11.47
CA LEU A 105 14.23 -0.65 10.77
C LEU A 105 15.39 -0.50 9.78
N GLN A 106 16.34 -1.42 9.86
CA GLN A 106 17.54 -1.44 9.04
C GLN A 106 17.51 -2.61 8.07
N GLN A 107 18.29 -2.49 6.99
CA GLN A 107 18.43 -3.55 5.99
C GLN A 107 18.95 -4.86 6.60
N SER A 108 19.78 -4.75 7.65
CA SER A 108 20.34 -5.88 8.40
C SER A 108 19.35 -6.60 9.30
N ASP A 109 18.14 -6.05 9.53
CA ASP A 109 17.14 -6.63 10.43
C ASP A 109 16.23 -7.65 9.75
N GLY A 110 16.44 -7.95 8.46
CA GLY A 110 15.59 -8.87 7.69
C GLY A 110 15.70 -10.35 8.05
N TRP A 111 16.38 -10.70 9.16
CA TRP A 111 16.52 -12.07 9.61
C TRP A 111 15.24 -12.60 10.27
N PRO A 112 15.00 -13.92 10.23
CA PRO A 112 13.91 -14.51 10.99
C PRO A 112 14.09 -14.31 12.50
N PHE A 113 12.97 -14.08 13.19
CA PHE A 113 12.91 -13.97 14.65
C PHE A 113 11.96 -15.00 15.24
N TYR A 114 12.21 -15.41 16.49
CA TYR A 114 11.31 -16.27 17.24
C TYR A 114 11.17 -15.81 18.69
N PHE A 115 10.03 -16.15 19.30
CA PHE A 115 9.72 -15.81 20.68
C PHE A 115 10.07 -16.96 21.64
N ARG A 116 10.48 -16.62 22.85
CA ARG A 116 10.67 -17.51 23.98
C ARG A 116 9.99 -16.92 25.20
N ILE A 117 9.35 -17.80 25.98
CA ILE A 117 8.78 -17.45 27.28
C ILE A 117 9.44 -18.29 28.38
N GLU A 118 9.77 -17.63 29.48
CA GLU A 118 10.21 -18.26 30.72
C GLU A 118 9.21 -17.90 31.83
N ILE A 119 8.63 -18.93 32.44
CA ILE A 119 7.61 -18.81 33.48
C ILE A 119 8.21 -19.39 34.76
N LYS A 120 8.45 -18.53 35.74
CA LYS A 120 9.04 -18.94 37.01
C LYS A 120 8.17 -19.99 37.71
N ASP A 121 8.82 -20.98 38.32
CA ASP A 121 8.19 -22.08 39.06
C ASP A 121 7.23 -22.94 38.21
N TYR A 122 7.36 -22.88 36.87
CA TYR A 122 6.55 -23.69 35.96
C TYR A 122 7.40 -24.32 34.85
N ASN A 123 7.72 -23.56 33.80
CA ASN A 123 8.46 -24.06 32.65
C ASN A 123 8.92 -22.91 31.74
N GLN A 124 9.71 -23.26 30.72
CA GLN A 124 10.16 -22.36 29.67
C GLN A 124 9.97 -23.02 28.30
N TYR A 125 9.68 -22.23 27.28
CA TYR A 125 9.46 -22.75 25.93
C TYR A 125 9.92 -21.75 24.87
N SER A 126 10.56 -22.27 23.83
CA SER A 126 11.01 -21.51 22.66
C SER A 126 10.21 -21.94 21.43
N TYR A 127 9.55 -21.00 20.77
CA TYR A 127 8.74 -21.25 19.58
C TYR A 127 9.61 -21.22 18.31
N ILE A 128 10.64 -22.07 18.27
CA ILE A 128 11.70 -22.05 17.22
C ILE A 128 11.14 -22.36 15.83
N ASN A 129 10.04 -23.11 15.74
CA ASN A 129 9.42 -23.47 14.46
C ASN A 129 8.49 -22.36 13.92
N ASP A 130 8.10 -21.39 14.74
CA ASP A 130 7.15 -20.33 14.42
C ASP A 130 7.89 -19.00 14.22
N LYS A 131 8.75 -18.96 13.19
CA LYS A 131 9.57 -17.79 12.91
C LYS A 131 8.82 -16.75 12.08
N VAL A 132 9.15 -15.49 12.32
CA VAL A 132 8.65 -14.34 11.57
C VAL A 132 9.80 -13.62 10.86
N SER A 133 9.59 -13.30 9.59
CA SER A 133 10.52 -12.49 8.79
C SER A 133 10.01 -11.06 8.62
N ILE A 134 10.92 -10.12 8.36
CA ILE A 134 10.56 -8.75 7.98
C ILE A 134 10.83 -8.58 6.48
N SER A 135 9.76 -8.35 5.72
CA SER A 135 9.83 -8.04 4.30
C SER A 135 9.88 -6.53 4.12
N LEU A 136 10.92 -6.02 3.45
CA LEU A 136 10.99 -4.60 3.13
C LEU A 136 9.96 -4.25 2.07
N SER A 137 9.08 -3.30 2.40
CA SER A 137 8.11 -2.72 1.48
C SER A 137 8.61 -1.40 0.90
N GLN A 138 8.03 -1.05 -0.25
CA GLN A 138 8.20 0.25 -0.88
C GLN A 138 6.81 0.84 -1.19
N PRO A 139 6.68 2.18 -1.24
CA PRO A 139 5.48 2.84 -1.68
C PRO A 139 5.13 2.46 -3.11
N ASN A 140 3.85 2.16 -3.34
CA ASN A 140 3.33 1.91 -4.67
C ASN A 140 2.60 3.15 -5.19
N LEU A 141 3.07 3.70 -6.30
CA LEU A 141 2.42 4.81 -7.00
C LEU A 141 1.83 4.34 -8.33
N SER A 142 0.52 4.50 -8.45
CA SER A 142 -0.26 4.23 -9.65
C SER A 142 -0.91 5.50 -10.17
N VAL A 143 -1.03 5.61 -11.49
CA VAL A 143 -1.67 6.73 -12.19
C VAL A 143 -2.47 6.11 -13.32
N GLN A 144 -3.68 6.62 -13.56
CA GLN A 144 -4.54 6.24 -14.68
C GLN A 144 -3.76 6.27 -16.01
N GLU A 145 -3.94 5.25 -16.86
CA GLU A 145 -3.12 5.05 -18.06
C GLU A 145 -3.34 6.12 -19.14
N GLU A 146 -4.60 6.46 -19.41
CA GLU A 146 -4.95 7.45 -20.41
C GLU A 146 -5.16 8.82 -19.77
N ILE A 147 -4.13 9.66 -19.83
CA ILE A 147 -4.16 11.02 -19.30
C ILE A 147 -4.43 11.99 -20.45
N LYS A 148 -5.56 12.69 -20.41
CA LYS A 148 -5.87 13.75 -21.39
C LYS A 148 -5.92 15.10 -20.71
N GLU A 149 -5.41 16.10 -21.40
CA GLU A 149 -5.39 17.48 -20.92
C GLU A 149 -6.80 17.97 -20.57
N GLY A 150 -6.94 18.52 -19.36
CA GLY A 150 -8.18 19.09 -18.83
C GLY A 150 -9.25 18.07 -18.44
N GLU A 151 -9.02 16.76 -18.59
CA GLU A 151 -9.91 15.73 -18.02
C GLU A 151 -9.56 15.48 -16.55
N ASN A 152 -10.51 14.92 -15.80
CA ASN A 152 -10.25 14.54 -14.42
C ASN A 152 -9.47 13.22 -14.38
N VAL A 153 -8.31 13.20 -13.72
CA VAL A 153 -7.41 12.05 -13.65
C VAL A 153 -7.12 11.71 -12.21
N SER A 154 -7.13 10.41 -11.89
CA SER A 154 -6.79 9.90 -10.58
C SER A 154 -5.41 9.26 -10.52
N ALA A 155 -4.70 9.52 -9.42
CA ALA A 155 -3.48 8.85 -9.02
C ALA A 155 -3.64 8.31 -7.60
N SER A 156 -3.01 7.16 -7.31
CA SER A 156 -3.06 6.54 -5.99
C SER A 156 -1.68 6.14 -5.52
N CYS A 157 -1.34 6.53 -4.29
CA CYS A 157 -0.08 6.27 -3.62
C CYS A 157 -0.39 5.46 -2.35
N SER A 158 0.16 4.25 -2.24
CA SER A 158 -0.12 3.34 -1.13
C SER A 158 1.14 2.84 -0.45
N VAL A 159 1.04 2.57 0.86
CA VAL A 159 2.17 2.14 1.67
C VAL A 159 1.74 1.24 2.81
N PHE A 160 2.46 0.13 2.99
CA PHE A 160 2.24 -0.78 4.11
C PHE A 160 3.02 -0.32 5.34
N HIS A 161 2.39 -0.40 6.52
CA HIS A 161 3.06 -0.13 7.78
C HIS A 161 2.46 -0.99 8.90
N SER A 162 3.19 -1.11 10.00
CA SER A 162 2.77 -1.91 11.15
C SER A 162 2.75 -1.10 12.44
N CYS A 163 2.90 0.23 12.37
CA CYS A 163 2.99 1.11 13.53
C CYS A 163 1.75 1.99 13.67
N PRO A 164 0.73 1.55 14.43
CA PRO A 164 -0.54 2.26 14.52
C PRO A 164 -0.43 3.61 15.22
N THR A 165 0.53 3.80 16.12
CA THR A 165 0.73 5.06 16.85
C THR A 165 1.12 6.23 15.95
N TYR A 166 1.70 5.93 14.78
CA TYR A 166 2.34 6.91 13.93
C TYR A 166 1.96 6.71 12.46
N PRO A 167 0.70 7.01 12.08
CA PRO A 167 0.25 6.83 10.70
C PRO A 167 1.02 7.75 9.74
N PRO A 168 1.29 7.29 8.51
CA PRO A 168 1.94 8.11 7.49
C PRO A 168 1.03 9.24 6.99
N SER A 169 1.63 10.35 6.57
CA SER A 169 0.94 11.46 5.90
C SER A 169 1.48 11.65 4.48
N PHE A 170 0.61 11.99 3.54
CA PHE A 170 0.93 12.05 2.11
C PHE A 170 0.89 13.50 1.60
N ILE A 171 1.87 13.85 0.76
CA ILE A 171 2.00 15.15 0.13
C ILE A 171 2.24 14.94 -1.37
N TRP A 172 1.39 15.51 -2.20
CA TRP A 172 1.50 15.42 -3.66
C TRP A 172 2.20 16.62 -4.27
N SER A 173 2.94 16.41 -5.36
CA SER A 173 3.58 17.51 -6.12
C SER A 173 2.63 18.28 -7.04
N HIS A 174 1.38 17.84 -7.17
CA HIS A 174 0.36 18.47 -8.01
C HIS A 174 -0.85 18.84 -7.15
N SER A 175 -1.44 20.00 -7.39
CA SER A 175 -2.66 20.45 -6.70
C SER A 175 -3.88 19.66 -7.16
N GLY A 176 -4.76 19.30 -6.25
CA GLY A 176 -5.98 18.57 -6.56
C GLY A 176 -6.75 18.22 -5.30
N GLU A 177 -7.80 17.42 -5.48
CA GLU A 177 -8.56 16.86 -4.37
C GLU A 177 -7.85 15.61 -3.86
N GLN A 178 -7.34 15.67 -2.63
CA GLN A 178 -6.69 14.56 -1.95
C GLN A 178 -7.67 13.86 -1.01
N HIS A 179 -7.70 12.53 -1.06
CA HIS A 179 -8.44 11.70 -0.15
C HIS A 179 -7.54 10.60 0.42
N ASP A 180 -7.39 10.60 1.75
CA ASP A 180 -6.53 9.65 2.45
C ASP A 180 -7.39 8.62 3.20
N GLN A 181 -7.01 7.36 3.07
CA GLN A 181 -7.66 6.23 3.72
C GLN A 181 -6.63 5.30 4.33
N THR A 182 -6.97 4.67 5.45
CA THR A 182 -6.14 3.65 6.10
C THR A 182 -6.98 2.42 6.35
N GLN A 183 -6.52 1.28 5.83
CA GLN A 183 -7.17 -0.01 5.97
C GLN A 183 -6.34 -0.90 6.90
N GLN A 184 -7.01 -1.48 7.90
CA GLN A 184 -6.42 -2.55 8.71
C GLN A 184 -6.42 -3.86 7.92
N LEU A 185 -5.28 -4.53 7.90
CA LEU A 185 -5.11 -5.86 7.34
C LEU A 185 -5.04 -6.90 8.46
N HIS A 186 -4.94 -8.17 8.06
CA HIS A 186 -4.70 -9.25 8.99
C HIS A 186 -3.32 -9.10 9.66
N GLU A 187 -3.17 -9.69 10.84
CA GLU A 187 -1.88 -9.81 11.52
C GLU A 187 -1.19 -8.45 11.76
N GLY A 188 -1.97 -7.47 12.23
CA GLY A 188 -1.46 -6.17 12.70
C GLY A 188 -0.82 -5.26 11.64
N GLN A 189 -0.94 -5.63 10.35
CA GLN A 189 -0.50 -4.79 9.24
C GLN A 189 -1.58 -3.79 8.83
N TRP A 190 -1.15 -2.66 8.29
CA TRP A 190 -1.99 -1.59 7.79
C TRP A 190 -1.56 -1.21 6.38
N ASN A 191 -2.51 -0.80 5.57
CA ASN A 191 -2.25 -0.18 4.28
C ASN A 191 -2.88 1.21 4.26
N SER A 192 -2.04 2.23 4.20
CA SER A 192 -2.47 3.62 4.05
C SER A 192 -2.34 4.02 2.60
N THR A 193 -3.41 4.61 2.05
CA THR A 193 -3.50 5.00 0.64
C THR A 193 -4.00 6.43 0.53
N SER A 194 -3.31 7.24 -0.26
CA SER A 194 -3.75 8.56 -0.68
C SER A 194 -4.14 8.53 -2.15
N THR A 195 -5.30 9.09 -2.47
CA THR A 195 -5.78 9.24 -3.84
C THR A 195 -5.84 10.73 -4.17
N LEU A 196 -5.14 11.14 -5.23
CA LEU A 196 -5.17 12.49 -5.77
C LEU A 196 -6.02 12.51 -7.04
N THR A 197 -7.01 13.39 -7.05
CA THR A 197 -7.85 13.68 -8.21
C THR A 197 -7.50 15.07 -8.72
N PHE A 198 -6.99 15.16 -9.95
CA PHE A 198 -6.45 16.41 -10.50
C PHE A 198 -6.72 16.56 -12.00
N HIS A 199 -6.60 17.81 -12.47
CA HIS A 199 -6.75 18.16 -13.89
C HIS A 199 -5.37 18.41 -14.49
N PRO A 200 -4.82 17.48 -15.30
CA PRO A 200 -3.51 17.62 -15.90
C PRO A 200 -3.53 18.69 -17.00
N ASN A 201 -2.47 19.46 -17.07
CA ASN A 201 -2.23 20.45 -18.11
C ASN A 201 -1.14 19.97 -19.08
N ARG A 202 -1.01 20.61 -20.26
CA ARG A 202 0.06 20.27 -21.22
C ARG A 202 1.47 20.35 -20.62
N SER A 203 1.72 21.28 -19.71
CA SER A 203 3.04 21.45 -19.10
C SER A 203 3.43 20.29 -18.19
N ASP A 204 2.48 19.43 -17.80
CA ASP A 204 2.73 18.25 -16.98
C ASP A 204 3.26 17.06 -17.80
N HIS A 205 3.18 17.12 -19.14
CA HIS A 205 3.71 16.07 -20.01
C HIS A 205 5.22 15.89 -19.80
N ASN A 206 5.65 14.64 -19.62
CA ASN A 206 7.03 14.24 -19.26
C ASN A 206 7.53 14.81 -17.92
N LYS A 207 6.67 15.32 -17.06
CA LYS A 207 7.02 15.68 -15.68
C LYS A 207 6.65 14.55 -14.71
N PRO A 208 7.43 14.37 -13.63
CA PRO A 208 7.09 13.42 -12.59
C PRO A 208 5.96 13.95 -11.71
N LEU A 209 4.91 13.16 -11.53
CA LEU A 209 4.02 13.29 -10.39
C LEU A 209 4.70 12.60 -9.20
N LYS A 210 4.94 13.34 -8.13
CA LYS A 210 5.59 12.83 -6.92
C LYS A 210 4.56 12.69 -5.79
N CYS A 211 4.70 11.60 -5.04
CA CYS A 211 4.05 11.39 -3.76
C CYS A 211 5.13 11.30 -2.69
N ASN A 212 5.13 12.26 -1.77
CA ASN A 212 6.02 12.33 -0.63
C ASN A 212 5.27 11.82 0.60
N ILE A 213 5.82 10.78 1.22
CA ILE A 213 5.26 10.15 2.40
C ILE A 213 6.11 10.61 3.58
N THR A 214 5.44 11.18 4.57
CA THR A 214 6.05 11.66 5.81
C THR A 214 5.65 10.75 6.94
N TYR A 215 6.64 10.36 7.74
CA TYR A 215 6.45 9.50 8.89
C TYR A 215 6.90 10.21 10.17
N HIS A 216 6.62 9.61 11.32
CA HIS A 216 7.11 10.11 12.61
C HIS A 216 8.64 10.22 12.61
N HIS A 217 9.17 11.21 13.33
CA HIS A 217 10.57 11.68 13.28
C HIS A 217 11.00 12.38 11.98
N GLY A 218 10.07 12.73 11.09
CA GLY A 218 10.37 13.52 9.89
C GLY A 218 11.07 12.73 8.78
N LEU A 219 11.05 11.39 8.86
CA LEU A 219 11.50 10.56 7.75
C LEU A 219 10.60 10.81 6.54
N LEU A 220 11.23 11.10 5.39
CA LEU A 220 10.54 11.38 4.15
C LEU A 220 10.91 10.33 3.11
N GLN A 221 9.91 9.78 2.45
CA GLN A 221 10.07 8.86 1.33
C GLN A 221 9.37 9.42 0.11
N GLU A 222 10.07 9.44 -1.03
CA GLU A 222 9.54 9.93 -2.30
C GLU A 222 9.32 8.75 -3.25
N THR A 223 8.17 8.73 -3.93
CA THR A 223 7.93 7.90 -5.11
C THR A 223 7.39 8.77 -6.23
N SER A 224 7.70 8.44 -7.49
CA SER A 224 7.29 9.27 -8.63
C SER A 224 6.96 8.46 -9.88
N LYS A 225 6.09 9.02 -10.72
CA LYS A 225 5.72 8.45 -12.02
C LYS A 225 5.63 9.55 -13.06
N ILE A 226 6.20 9.31 -14.24
CA ILE A 226 6.18 10.27 -15.35
C ILE A 226 4.79 10.34 -15.96
N LEU A 227 4.23 11.54 -16.09
CA LEU A 227 2.91 11.76 -16.69
C LEU A 227 3.00 11.86 -18.21
N GLN A 228 2.17 11.07 -18.90
CA GLN A 228 2.08 11.04 -20.36
C GLN A 228 0.76 11.68 -20.83
N VAL A 229 0.69 13.02 -20.80
CA VAL A 229 -0.52 13.78 -21.14
C VAL A 229 -0.74 13.84 -22.65
N LYS A 230 -1.91 13.39 -23.13
CA LYS A 230 -2.40 13.58 -24.50
C LYS A 230 -3.10 14.93 -24.61
N CYS A 231 -2.67 15.78 -25.55
CA CYS A 231 -3.27 17.11 -25.76
C CYS A 231 -4.68 17.01 -26.37
N LYS A 232 -5.55 17.95 -26.01
CA LYS A 232 -6.85 18.11 -26.65
C LYS A 232 -6.69 18.86 -27.98
N TYR A 233 -7.05 18.23 -29.08
CA TYR A 233 -7.10 18.86 -30.40
C TYR A 233 -8.54 19.16 -30.77
N THR A 234 -8.83 20.40 -31.15
CA THR A 234 -10.13 20.75 -31.75
C THR A 234 -9.98 20.71 -33.25
N VAL A 235 -10.70 19.80 -33.91
CA VAL A 235 -10.71 19.70 -35.38
C VAL A 235 -11.89 20.52 -35.91
N HIS A 236 -11.61 21.58 -36.65
CA HIS A 236 -12.62 22.38 -37.32
C HIS A 236 -12.61 22.08 -38.81
N LEU A 237 -13.74 21.60 -39.32
CA LEU A 237 -13.97 21.44 -40.75
C LEU A 237 -14.52 22.76 -41.29
N GLN A 238 -13.89 23.32 -42.31
CA GLN A 238 -14.40 24.47 -43.05
C GLN A 238 -14.59 24.05 -44.50
N SER A 239 -15.75 24.31 -45.08
CA SER A 239 -15.98 24.12 -46.51
C SER A 239 -16.00 25.46 -47.24
N PHE A 240 -15.48 25.48 -48.45
CA PHE A 240 -15.54 26.64 -49.34
C PHE A 240 -15.79 26.20 -50.78
N LYS A 241 -16.50 27.02 -51.55
CA LYS A 241 -16.84 26.74 -52.95
C LYS A 241 -15.95 27.54 -53.89
N ILE A 242 -15.44 26.88 -54.94
CA ILE A 242 -14.83 27.55 -56.10
C ILE A 242 -15.48 26.92 -57.34
N GLY A 243 -16.31 27.70 -58.05
CA GLY A 243 -17.22 27.16 -59.06
C GLY A 243 -18.19 26.12 -58.47
N ASP A 244 -18.42 25.03 -59.19
CA ASP A 244 -19.27 23.91 -58.73
C ASP A 244 -18.55 22.91 -57.80
N THR A 245 -17.27 23.19 -57.47
CA THR A 245 -16.47 22.30 -56.63
C THR A 245 -16.51 22.76 -55.17
N VAL A 246 -16.89 21.85 -54.28
CA VAL A 246 -16.80 22.04 -52.81
C VAL A 246 -15.44 21.53 -52.34
N PHE A 247 -14.68 22.39 -51.67
CA PHE A 247 -13.45 22.04 -50.98
C PHE A 247 -13.72 21.92 -49.49
N PHE A 248 -13.08 20.96 -48.84
CA PHE A 248 -13.02 20.84 -47.39
C PHE A 248 -11.60 21.20 -46.94
N ALA A 249 -11.47 22.03 -45.92
CA ALA A 249 -10.24 22.27 -45.19
C ALA A 249 -10.43 21.73 -43.77
N ILE A 250 -9.48 20.92 -43.33
CA ILE A 250 -9.37 20.53 -41.92
C ILE A 250 -8.46 21.57 -41.26
N LYS A 251 -8.89 22.18 -40.17
CA LYS A 251 -8.02 22.97 -39.30
C LYS A 251 -7.95 22.24 -37.97
N GLN A 252 -6.75 21.76 -37.61
CA GLN A 252 -6.50 21.23 -36.27
C GLN A 252 -6.03 22.38 -35.40
N TYR A 253 -6.89 22.85 -34.51
CA TYR A 253 -6.49 23.84 -33.51
C TYR A 253 -5.94 23.11 -32.28
N LYS A 254 -4.73 23.47 -31.90
CA LYS A 254 -4.24 23.22 -30.54
C LYS A 254 -4.91 24.28 -29.66
N GLN A 255 -5.83 23.88 -28.79
CA GLN A 255 -6.46 24.83 -27.88
C GLN A 255 -5.45 25.17 -26.77
N ALA A 256 -4.89 26.38 -26.82
CA ALA A 256 -4.21 26.98 -25.67
C ALA A 256 -5.27 27.61 -24.75
N SER A 257 -5.07 27.57 -23.44
CA SER A 257 -5.82 28.38 -22.47
C SER A 257 -5.70 29.90 -22.73
N THR A 258 -4.74 30.30 -23.57
CA THR A 258 -4.48 31.67 -24.01
C THR A 258 -4.92 31.98 -25.45
N GLY A 259 -5.62 31.06 -26.14
CA GLY A 259 -6.21 31.35 -27.46
C GLY A 259 -5.27 31.32 -28.67
N GLU A 260 -4.00 30.89 -28.53
CA GLU A 260 -3.06 30.81 -29.66
C GLU A 260 -3.05 29.43 -30.36
N ILE A 261 -3.01 29.46 -31.70
CA ILE A 261 -3.11 28.31 -32.61
C ILE A 261 -1.71 27.83 -33.02
N CYS A 262 -1.34 26.57 -32.72
CA CYS A 262 0.01 26.05 -33.04
C CYS A 262 0.22 25.38 -34.41
N SER A 263 -0.80 25.08 -35.23
CA SER A 263 -0.57 24.48 -36.57
C SER A 263 -1.82 24.43 -37.45
N HIS A 264 -1.65 24.48 -38.77
CA HIS A 264 -2.71 24.20 -39.77
C HIS A 264 -2.35 22.96 -40.61
N LEU A 265 -3.31 22.05 -40.84
CA LEU A 265 -3.15 20.91 -41.75
C LEU A 265 -4.24 20.94 -42.84
N LEU A 266 -3.96 21.60 -43.97
CA LEU A 266 -4.89 21.65 -45.10
C LEU A 266 -4.92 20.31 -45.87
N VAL A 267 -6.03 19.58 -45.81
CA VAL A 267 -6.29 18.38 -46.61
C VAL A 267 -7.18 18.74 -47.80
N ARG A 268 -6.68 18.62 -49.04
CA ARG A 268 -7.45 18.93 -50.26
C ARG A 268 -8.18 17.67 -50.78
N VAL A 269 -9.49 17.58 -50.57
CA VAL A 269 -10.32 16.52 -51.19
C VAL A 269 -10.88 17.04 -52.51
N ARG A 270 -10.42 16.49 -53.65
CA ARG A 270 -11.06 16.70 -54.97
C ARG A 270 -12.16 15.65 -55.15
N ARG A 271 -13.42 16.07 -55.34
CA ARG A 271 -14.42 15.19 -55.96
C ARG A 271 -13.96 14.91 -57.40
N ARG A 272 -13.72 13.64 -57.74
CA ARG A 272 -14.04 13.14 -59.09
C ARG A 272 -15.42 12.49 -59.01
N ALA A 273 -16.22 12.71 -60.03
CA ALA A 273 -17.58 12.19 -60.13
C ALA A 273 -17.64 10.69 -59.81
N ALA A 274 -18.68 10.33 -59.04
CA ALA A 274 -19.22 9.00 -58.79
C ALA A 274 -18.29 7.78 -58.96
N ALA A 275 -17.66 7.35 -57.87
CA ALA A 275 -17.39 5.93 -57.59
C ALA A 275 -17.06 5.77 -56.10
N PHE A 276 -17.64 4.75 -55.47
CA PHE A 276 -17.26 4.22 -54.16
C PHE A 276 -15.73 4.11 -54.01
N TRP A 277 -15.20 4.43 -52.82
CA TRP A 277 -14.44 3.48 -51.99
C TRP A 277 -13.88 4.20 -50.74
N THR A 278 -14.04 3.50 -49.62
CA THR A 278 -13.35 3.60 -48.35
C THR A 278 -11.83 3.64 -48.51
N ASN A 279 -11.18 4.71 -48.03
CA ASN A 279 -9.91 4.68 -47.29
C ASN A 279 -9.38 6.11 -47.13
N CYS A 280 -9.26 6.57 -45.88
CA CYS A 280 -8.45 7.72 -45.51
C CYS A 280 -6.97 7.36 -45.72
N SER A 281 -6.43 7.61 -46.91
CA SER A 281 -4.99 7.62 -47.13
C SER A 281 -4.44 8.99 -46.71
N LEU A 282 -3.38 8.97 -45.88
CA LEU A 282 -2.66 10.17 -45.44
C LEU A 282 -2.32 11.08 -46.62
N ALA A 283 -2.86 12.29 -46.62
CA ALA A 283 -2.46 13.31 -47.56
C ALA A 283 -1.00 13.73 -47.27
N ARG A 284 -0.13 13.60 -48.28
CA ARG A 284 1.25 14.12 -48.28
C ARG A 284 1.26 15.58 -47.81
N GLN A 285 2.12 15.88 -46.83
CA GLN A 285 2.53 17.25 -46.49
C GLN A 285 3.02 17.96 -47.75
N VAL A 286 2.33 19.01 -48.17
CA VAL A 286 2.84 19.98 -49.13
C VAL A 286 3.23 21.21 -48.32
N TRP A 287 4.53 21.46 -48.22
CA TRP A 287 5.05 22.69 -47.64
C TRP A 287 4.76 23.84 -48.59
N LEU A 288 3.96 24.82 -48.14
CA LEU A 288 3.91 26.14 -48.77
C LEU A 288 4.96 26.99 -48.08
N THR A 289 6.03 27.34 -48.81
CA THR A 289 6.98 28.38 -48.40
C THR A 289 6.29 29.74 -48.43
N PRO A 290 6.44 30.60 -47.40
CA PRO A 290 5.88 31.94 -47.43
C PRO A 290 6.66 32.82 -48.41
N ALA A 291 5.93 33.69 -49.11
CA ALA A 291 6.47 34.83 -49.86
C ALA A 291 6.67 36.02 -48.93
#